data_AF-A0A925YBI1-F1
#
_entry.id   AF-A0A925YBI1-F1
#
_cell.length_a   1.000
_cell.length_b   1.000
_cell.length_c   1.000
_cell.angle_alpha   90.00
_cell.angle_beta   90.00
_cell.angle_gamma   90.00
#
_symmetry.space_group_name_H-M   'P 1'
#
loop_
_entity.id
_entity.type
_entity.pdbx_description
1 polymer ?
#
loop_
_entity_poly.entity_id
_entity_poly.type
_entity_poly.pdbx_seq_one_letter_code
_entity_poly.pdbx_strand_id
1 'polypeptide(L)'
;MIYIVLNAIPILLAAVAGLGVGALYHVLSAGRVVSTAPPMAANPVPLLATVFVAEAWLASILAGALILAPPEAGEWTMAIGSAVVIWIGFVVPVLAVTAVYRATPLGAATLDAMHWLAVMLVQAAVLQTIGLTPPPV
;
A
#
# COMPACT_ATOMS: atom_id res chain seq x y z
N MET A 1 5.63 0.09 19.16
CA MET A 1 6.37 -0.11 17.89
C MET A 1 7.13 -1.44 17.84
N ILE A 2 7.31 -2.16 18.96
CA ILE A 2 8.00 -3.46 18.97
C ILE A 2 7.41 -4.50 18.01
N TYR A 3 6.09 -4.46 17.77
CA TYR A 3 5.42 -5.35 16.83
C TYR A 3 5.98 -5.27 15.40
N ILE A 4 6.52 -4.12 14.97
CA ILE A 4 7.12 -3.97 13.62
C ILE A 4 8.35 -4.88 13.51
N VAL A 5 9.17 -4.91 14.57
CA VAL A 5 10.37 -5.77 14.62
C VAL A 5 9.96 -7.24 14.70
N LEU A 6 8.95 -7.57 15.53
CA LEU A 6 8.44 -8.94 15.67
C LEU A 6 7.86 -9.48 14.35
N ASN A 7 7.25 -8.61 13.54
CA ASN A 7 6.61 -8.96 12.28
C ASN A 7 7.39 -8.48 11.06
N ALA A 8 8.71 -8.28 11.19
CA ALA A 8 9.53 -7.75 10.10
C ALA A 8 9.44 -8.61 8.84
N ILE A 9 9.43 -9.94 8.97
CA ILE A 9 9.33 -10.86 7.83
C ILE A 9 7.98 -10.71 7.10
N PRO A 10 6.81 -10.86 7.75
CA PRO A 10 5.52 -10.60 7.11
C PRO A 10 5.43 -9.23 6.43
N ILE A 11 5.92 -8.19 7.11
CA ILE A 11 5.89 -6.80 6.61
C ILE A 11 6.74 -6.64 5.36
N LEU A 12 7.97 -7.17 5.35
CA LEU A 12 8.87 -7.07 4.20
C LEU A 12 8.32 -7.87 3.01
N LEU A 13 7.73 -9.04 3.24
CA LEU A 13 7.10 -9.82 2.18
C LEU A 13 5.86 -9.12 1.61
N ALA A 14 5.04 -8.52 2.46
CA ALA A 14 3.91 -7.69 2.02
C ALA A 14 4.40 -6.49 1.19
N ALA A 15 5.48 -5.82 1.62
CA ALA A 15 6.08 -4.71 0.88
C ALA A 15 6.58 -5.13 -0.51
N VAL A 16 7.26 -6.28 -0.60
CA VAL A 16 7.69 -6.85 -1.89
C VAL A 16 6.50 -7.20 -2.77
N ALA A 17 5.42 -7.74 -2.20
CA ALA A 17 4.20 -8.02 -2.94
C ALA A 17 3.54 -6.72 -3.47
N GLY A 18 3.50 -5.66 -2.66
CA GLY A 18 3.05 -4.33 -3.05
C GLY A 18 3.88 -3.73 -4.19
N LEU A 19 5.22 -3.84 -4.12
CA LEU A 19 6.11 -3.49 -5.24
C LEU A 19 5.77 -4.28 -6.51
N GLY A 20 5.44 -5.56 -6.40
CA GLY A 20 5.01 -6.38 -7.52
C GLY A 20 3.73 -5.84 -8.18
N VAL A 21 2.76 -5.40 -7.37
CA VAL A 21 1.54 -4.73 -7.87
C VAL A 21 1.88 -3.41 -8.56
N GLY A 22 2.78 -2.60 -8.00
CA GLY A 22 3.27 -1.35 -8.61
C GLY A 22 3.96 -1.57 -9.95
N ALA A 23 4.86 -2.55 -10.01
CA ALA A 23 5.55 -2.92 -11.24
C ALA A 23 4.53 -3.37 -12.32
N LEU A 24 3.56 -4.20 -11.95
CA LEU A 24 2.51 -4.64 -12.85
C LEU A 24 1.65 -3.47 -13.34
N TYR A 25 1.24 -2.57 -12.45
CA TYR A 25 0.49 -1.37 -12.80
C TYR A 25 1.26 -0.49 -13.80
N HIS A 26 2.55 -0.27 -13.58
CA HIS A 26 3.40 0.48 -14.50
C HIS A 26 3.54 -0.19 -15.87
N VAL A 27 3.71 -1.50 -15.92
CA VAL A 27 3.77 -2.25 -17.19
C VAL A 27 2.44 -2.15 -17.96
N LEU A 28 1.30 -2.25 -17.26
CA LEU A 28 -0.03 -2.20 -17.88
C LEU A 28 -0.46 -0.77 -18.28
N SER A 29 0.08 0.25 -17.61
CA SER A 29 -0.20 1.66 -17.89
C SER A 29 0.80 2.30 -18.85
N ALA A 30 1.89 1.60 -19.18
CA ALA A 30 2.87 2.01 -20.17
C ALA A 30 2.19 2.33 -21.52
N GLY A 31 2.24 3.61 -21.92
CA GLY A 31 1.61 4.12 -23.15
C GLY A 31 0.22 4.76 -22.98
N ARG A 32 -0.40 4.71 -21.79
CA ARG A 32 -1.69 5.36 -21.50
C ARG A 32 -1.60 6.58 -20.59
N VAL A 33 -0.53 6.65 -19.79
CA VAL A 33 -0.27 7.78 -18.90
C VAL A 33 0.84 8.61 -19.51
N VAL A 34 0.52 9.85 -19.92
CA VAL A 34 1.53 10.85 -20.26
C VAL A 34 2.21 11.21 -18.94
N SER A 35 3.33 10.54 -18.64
CA SER A 35 4.15 10.89 -17.50
C SER A 35 4.76 12.27 -17.77
N THR A 36 4.30 13.28 -17.05
CA THR A 36 4.97 14.60 -16.99
C THR A 36 6.20 14.57 -16.08
N ALA A 37 6.48 13.43 -15.44
CA ALA A 37 7.71 13.25 -14.70
C ALA A 37 8.89 13.29 -15.68
N PRO A 38 10.00 13.95 -15.31
CA PRO A 38 11.22 13.88 -16.09
C PRO A 38 11.58 12.41 -16.35
N PRO A 39 12.20 12.10 -17.50
CA PRO A 39 12.59 10.74 -17.82
C PRO A 39 13.30 10.13 -16.61
N MET A 40 12.85 8.94 -16.22
CA MET A 40 13.36 8.21 -15.06
C MET A 40 14.88 8.39 -15.04
N ALA A 41 15.40 9.00 -13.97
CA ALA A 41 16.82 9.31 -13.87
C ALA A 41 17.61 8.05 -14.23
N ALA A 42 18.77 8.20 -14.88
CA ALA A 42 19.60 7.09 -15.36
C ALA A 42 19.92 6.03 -14.27
N ASN A 43 19.67 6.34 -13.00
CA ASN A 43 19.68 5.41 -11.88
C ASN A 43 18.28 5.28 -11.23
N PRO A 44 17.58 4.13 -11.37
CA PRO A 44 16.28 3.88 -10.74
C PRO A 44 16.36 3.50 -9.25
N VAL A 45 17.56 3.23 -8.72
CA VAL A 45 17.75 2.72 -7.35
C VAL A 45 17.16 3.63 -6.27
N PRO A 46 17.35 4.97 -6.28
CA PRO A 46 16.79 5.84 -5.24
C PRO A 46 15.26 5.85 -5.23
N LEU A 47 14.63 5.77 -6.40
CA LEU A 47 13.18 5.69 -6.53
C LEU A 47 12.67 4.36 -5.96
N LEU A 48 13.25 3.24 -6.40
CA LEU A 48 12.85 1.92 -5.91
C LEU A 48 13.02 1.79 -4.39
N ALA A 49 14.11 2.33 -3.84
CA ALA A 49 14.32 2.37 -2.39
C ALA A 49 13.22 3.19 -1.68
N THR A 50 12.85 4.34 -2.25
CA THR A 50 11.78 5.20 -1.70
C THR A 50 10.43 4.50 -1.73
N VAL A 51 10.08 3.86 -2.85
CA VAL A 51 8.83 3.11 -2.99
C VAL A 51 8.83 1.92 -2.03
N PHE A 52 9.92 1.15 -1.94
CA PHE A 52 10.01 0.03 -1.01
C PHE A 52 9.82 0.44 0.44
N VAL A 53 10.44 1.54 0.86
CA VAL A 53 10.27 2.08 2.23
C VAL A 53 8.82 2.52 2.46
N ALA A 54 8.19 3.17 1.49
CA ALA A 54 6.78 3.56 1.58
C ALA A 54 5.86 2.33 1.69
N GLU A 55 6.09 1.30 0.87
CA GLU A 55 5.37 0.02 0.89
C GLU A 55 5.53 -0.69 2.24
N ALA A 56 6.74 -0.78 2.77
CA ALA A 56 7.02 -1.39 4.07
C ALA A 56 6.39 -0.62 5.23
N TRP A 57 6.36 0.72 5.16
CA TRP A 57 5.70 1.54 6.17
C TRP A 57 4.17 1.36 6.13
N LEU A 58 3.59 1.33 4.93
CA LEU A 58 2.16 1.05 4.74
C LEU A 58 1.80 -0.35 5.28
N ALA A 59 2.60 -1.37 4.95
CA ALA A 59 2.42 -2.72 5.46
C ALA A 59 2.56 -2.78 6.99
N SER A 60 3.43 -1.96 7.58
CA SER A 60 3.57 -1.85 9.04
C SER A 60 2.30 -1.29 9.70
N ILE A 61 1.69 -0.26 9.10
CA ILE A 61 0.43 0.32 9.57
C ILE A 61 -0.70 -0.71 9.44
N LEU A 62 -0.79 -1.41 8.31
CA LEU A 62 -1.77 -2.48 8.12
C LEU A 62 -1.57 -3.61 9.14
N ALA A 63 -0.33 -4.04 9.39
CA ALA A 63 -0.04 -5.05 10.41
C ALA A 63 -0.51 -4.61 11.80
N GLY A 64 -0.25 -3.35 12.17
CA GLY A 64 -0.77 -2.79 13.43
C GLY A 64 -2.30 -2.77 13.48
N ALA A 65 -2.96 -2.39 12.39
CA ALA A 65 -4.42 -2.39 12.31
C ALA A 65 -5.02 -3.80 12.43
N LEU A 66 -4.41 -4.80 11.79
CA LEU A 66 -4.85 -6.20 11.85
C LEU A 66 -4.64 -6.81 13.24
N ILE A 67 -3.52 -6.49 13.92
CA ILE A 67 -3.27 -6.94 15.30
C ILE A 67 -4.30 -6.39 16.28
N LEU A 68 -4.73 -5.14 16.07
CA LEU A 68 -5.68 -4.44 16.94
C LEU A 68 -7.14 -4.60 16.52
N ALA A 69 -7.40 -5.28 15.40
CA ALA A 69 -8.74 -5.45 14.87
C ALA A 69 -9.59 -6.25 15.87
N PRO A 70 -10.77 -5.74 16.28
CA PRO A 70 -11.63 -6.47 17.19
C PRO A 70 -12.24 -7.70 16.48
N PRO A 71 -12.50 -8.81 17.19
CA PRO A 71 -13.00 -10.04 16.60
C PRO A 71 -14.53 -9.99 16.32
N GLU A 72 -14.99 -8.95 15.63
CA GLU A 72 -16.40 -8.71 15.32
C GLU A 72 -16.86 -9.48 14.05
N ALA A 73 -15.90 -9.94 13.23
CA ALA A 73 -16.14 -10.73 12.04
C ALA A 73 -15.00 -11.73 11.81
N GLY A 74 -15.11 -12.57 10.77
CA GLY A 74 -14.03 -13.47 10.38
C GLY A 74 -12.73 -12.72 10.06
N GLU A 75 -11.58 -13.32 10.37
CA GLU A 75 -10.26 -12.69 10.29
C GLU A 75 -9.98 -12.10 8.89
N TRP A 76 -10.33 -12.84 7.84
CA TRP A 76 -10.20 -12.37 6.46
C TRP A 76 -11.09 -11.16 6.14
N THR A 77 -12.31 -11.14 6.65
CA THR A 77 -13.22 -10.00 6.51
C THR A 77 -12.64 -8.79 7.25
N MET A 78 -12.07 -8.99 8.44
CA MET A 78 -11.41 -7.92 9.20
C MET A 78 -10.16 -7.40 8.50
N ALA A 79 -9.32 -8.28 7.93
CA ALA A 79 -8.11 -7.91 7.22
C ALA A 79 -8.42 -7.06 5.97
N ILE A 80 -9.31 -7.54 5.11
CA ILE A 80 -9.72 -6.85 3.90
C ILE A 80 -10.53 -5.58 4.23
N GLY A 81 -11.44 -5.67 5.19
CA GLY A 81 -12.23 -4.53 5.67
C GLY A 81 -11.34 -3.41 6.21
N SER A 82 -10.33 -3.74 7.00
CA SER A 82 -9.34 -2.77 7.51
C SER A 82 -8.61 -2.06 6.38
N ALA A 83 -8.14 -2.80 5.37
CA ALA A 83 -7.49 -2.22 4.20
C ALA A 83 -8.41 -1.26 3.44
N VAL A 84 -9.66 -1.64 3.18
CA VAL A 84 -10.65 -0.80 2.49
C VAL A 84 -11.00 0.45 3.29
N VAL A 85 -11.22 0.30 4.60
CA VAL A 85 -11.59 1.42 5.49
C VAL A 85 -10.43 2.42 5.59
N ILE A 86 -9.19 1.96 5.75
CA ILE A 86 -8.02 2.84 5.76
C ILE A 86 -7.85 3.50 4.38
N TRP A 87 -8.04 2.76 3.29
CA TRP A 87 -7.96 3.31 1.95
C TRP A 87 -8.96 4.44 1.72
N ILE A 88 -10.24 4.20 1.98
CA ILE A 88 -11.29 5.21 1.73
C ILE A 88 -11.22 6.37 2.73
N GLY A 89 -10.87 6.10 3.99
CA GLY A 89 -10.83 7.08 5.07
C GLY A 89 -9.56 7.93 5.09
N PHE A 90 -8.45 7.45 4.54
CA PHE A 90 -7.16 8.13 4.60
C PHE A 90 -6.53 8.34 3.22
N VAL A 91 -6.32 7.28 2.44
CA VAL A 91 -5.59 7.36 1.17
C VAL A 91 -6.37 8.17 0.12
N VAL A 92 -7.66 7.90 -0.05
CA VAL A 92 -8.51 8.61 -1.02
C VAL A 92 -8.55 10.13 -0.75
N PRO A 93 -8.82 10.62 0.48
CA PRO A 93 -8.78 12.05 0.77
C PRO A 93 -7.42 12.71 0.46
N VAL A 94 -6.32 12.08 0.85
CA VAL A 94 -4.97 12.61 0.62
C VAL A 94 -4.67 12.71 -0.87
N LEU A 95 -5.00 11.67 -1.65
CA LEU A 95 -4.82 11.66 -3.10
C LEU A 95 -5.76 12.64 -3.80
N ALA A 96 -7.01 12.76 -3.36
CA ALA A 96 -7.97 13.70 -3.92
C ALA A 96 -7.50 15.15 -3.77
N VAL A 97 -7.10 15.55 -2.55
CA VAL A 97 -6.56 16.90 -2.29
C VAL A 97 -5.27 17.13 -3.09
N THR A 98 -4.38 16.14 -3.15
CA THR A 98 -3.13 16.22 -3.91
C THR A 98 -3.40 16.38 -5.41
N ALA A 99 -4.35 15.63 -5.96
CA ALA A 99 -4.74 15.70 -7.36
C ALA A 99 -5.31 17.08 -7.73
N VAL A 100 -6.15 17.65 -6.85
CA VAL A 100 -6.68 19.02 -7.03
C VAL A 100 -5.54 20.04 -7.04
N TYR A 101 -4.62 20.00 -6.06
CA TYR A 101 -3.49 20.93 -6.01
C TYR A 101 -2.53 20.79 -7.19
N ARG A 102 -2.41 19.59 -7.76
CA ARG A 102 -1.56 19.32 -8.92
C ARG A 102 -2.30 19.40 -10.26
N ALA A 103 -3.56 19.84 -10.27
CA ALA A 103 -4.43 19.85 -11.46
C ALA A 103 -4.39 18.51 -12.25
N THR A 104 -4.32 17.39 -11.52
CA THR A 104 -4.24 16.05 -12.12
C THR A 104 -5.59 15.66 -12.71
N PRO A 105 -5.64 15.12 -13.95
CA PRO A 105 -6.89 14.68 -14.54
C PRO A 105 -7.62 13.66 -13.66
N LEU A 106 -8.95 13.79 -13.54
CA LEU A 106 -9.75 12.93 -12.65
C LEU A 106 -9.53 11.44 -12.92
N GLY A 107 -9.47 11.04 -14.20
CA GLY A 107 -9.22 9.65 -14.57
C GLY A 107 -7.87 9.11 -14.06
N ALA A 108 -6.81 9.93 -14.12
CA ALA A 108 -5.51 9.55 -13.59
C ALA A 108 -5.53 9.47 -12.05
N ALA A 109 -6.15 10.45 -11.39
CA ALA A 109 -6.31 10.44 -9.93
C ALA A 109 -7.10 9.22 -9.43
N THR A 110 -8.16 8.83 -10.15
CA THR A 110 -8.93 7.61 -9.83
C THR A 110 -8.09 6.36 -10.02
N LEU A 111 -7.31 6.25 -11.10
CA LEU A 111 -6.42 5.10 -11.32
C LEU A 111 -5.36 4.99 -10.23
N ASP A 112 -4.75 6.09 -9.81
CA ASP A 112 -3.78 6.10 -8.72
C ASP A 112 -4.42 5.68 -7.40
N ALA A 113 -5.63 6.15 -7.09
CA ALA A 113 -6.37 5.72 -5.91
C ALA A 113 -6.69 4.21 -5.95
N MET A 114 -7.11 3.69 -7.10
CA MET A 114 -7.40 2.25 -7.27
C MET A 114 -6.13 1.40 -7.23
N HIS A 115 -5.01 1.90 -7.72
CA HIS A 115 -3.71 1.24 -7.61
C HIS A 115 -3.33 1.04 -6.14
N TRP A 116 -3.45 2.08 -5.31
CA TRP A 116 -3.18 1.97 -3.87
C TRP A 116 -4.14 1.03 -3.15
N LEU A 117 -5.42 0.97 -3.56
CA LEU A 117 -6.34 -0.03 -3.05
C LEU A 117 -5.83 -1.44 -3.34
N ALA A 118 -5.43 -1.72 -4.59
CA ALA A 118 -4.90 -3.02 -4.97
C ALA A 118 -3.65 -3.40 -4.16
N VAL A 119 -2.72 -2.46 -3.97
CA VAL A 119 -1.54 -2.63 -3.10
C VAL A 119 -1.97 -3.01 -1.69
N MET A 120 -2.85 -2.23 -1.06
CA MET A 120 -3.28 -2.46 0.32
C MET A 120 -4.00 -3.81 0.50
N LEU A 121 -4.83 -4.21 -0.46
CA LEU A 121 -5.52 -5.50 -0.45
C LEU A 121 -4.53 -6.67 -0.53
N VAL A 122 -3.53 -6.57 -1.40
CA VAL A 122 -2.47 -7.59 -1.53
C VAL A 122 -1.62 -7.65 -0.27
N GLN A 123 -1.21 -6.50 0.27
CA GLN A 123 -0.46 -6.45 1.53
C GLN A 123 -1.25 -7.07 2.69
N ALA A 124 -2.51 -6.69 2.86
CA ALA A 124 -3.37 -7.25 3.91
C ALA A 124 -3.54 -8.77 3.76
N ALA A 125 -3.72 -9.28 2.55
CA ALA A 125 -3.78 -10.71 2.29
C ALA A 125 -2.46 -11.43 2.63
N VAL A 126 -1.31 -10.86 2.28
CA VAL A 126 0.00 -11.43 2.64
C VAL A 126 0.21 -11.45 4.15
N LEU A 127 -0.12 -10.36 4.85
CA LEU A 127 -0.01 -10.30 6.30
C LEU A 127 -0.94 -11.30 6.98
N GLN A 128 -2.20 -11.40 6.53
CA GLN A 128 -3.18 -12.33 7.08
C GLN A 128 -2.81 -13.79 6.82
N THR A 129 -2.23 -14.11 5.66
CA THR A 129 -1.83 -15.50 5.33
C THR A 129 -0.63 -15.98 6.13
N ILE A 130 0.34 -15.10 6.36
CA ILE A 130 1.53 -15.44 7.16
C ILE A 130 1.18 -15.45 8.66
N GLY A 131 0.28 -14.57 9.07
CA GLY A 131 -0.06 -14.32 10.47
C GLY A 131 0.85 -13.28 11.11
N LEU A 132 0.34 -12.69 12.20
CA LEU A 132 1.01 -11.62 12.92
C LEU A 132 1.11 -11.94 14.42
N THR A 133 2.22 -11.55 15.02
CA THR A 133 2.48 -11.70 16.45
C THR A 133 2.17 -10.38 17.17
N PRO A 134 1.24 -10.36 18.15
CA PRO A 134 0.97 -9.17 18.95
C PRO A 134 2.16 -8.82 19.85
N PRO A 135 2.32 -7.54 20.24
CA PRO A 135 3.35 -7.15 21.19
C PRO A 135 3.11 -7.83 22.56
N PRO A 136 4.18 -8.18 23.30
CA PRO A 136 4.05 -8.70 24.65
C PRO A 136 3.42 -7.65 25.58
N VAL A 137 2.60 -8.12 26.52
CA VAL A 137 1.92 -7.32 27.56
C VAL A 137 2.80 -7.06 28.76
#